data_AF-A0A367WWN6-F1
#
_entry.id   AF-A0A367WWN6-F1
#
_cell.length_a   1.000
_cell.length_b   1.000
_cell.length_c   1.000
_cell.angle_alpha   90.00
_cell.angle_beta   90.00
_cell.angle_gamma   90.00
#
_symmetry.space_group_name_H-M   'P 1'
#
loop_
_entity.id
_entity.type
_entity.pdbx_description
1 polymer ?
#
loop_
_entity_poly.entity_id
_entity_poly.type
_entity_poly.pdbx_seq_one_letter_code
_entity_poly.pdbx_strand_id
1 'polypeptide(L)'
;MTKLDVRIANNRLVTGQFGDVRFSNWGVECSDRHSFVTLTDIARNAHQTDGVWHLAGGRLKIDLETRLIEPDVLSIQARFTALDDIALQDAVVRLVFDRQGIDHGVIADKKYRHTNSDKYRLHSVDHAQLTSTSGKHVLVTLKTADGAERFAPYLYLRDRDDHWIIHARLLPLEPVDHVWLRWANRFFTLSAPDCLARLLWHFGPTRNFLWRLRERMGRNWPEFQAIPLNKIRRGQSLSLEVTCHFR
;
A
#
# COMPACT_ATOMS: atom_id res chain seq x y z
N MET A 1 -17.96 -22.24 -16.71
CA MET A 1 -16.95 -21.16 -16.63
C MET A 1 -17.40 -20.15 -15.60
N THR A 2 -16.57 -19.80 -14.63
CA THR A 2 -16.85 -18.70 -13.70
C THR A 2 -16.45 -17.41 -14.38
N LYS A 3 -17.39 -16.48 -14.53
CA LYS A 3 -17.15 -15.18 -15.16
C LYS A 3 -16.77 -14.16 -14.08
N LEU A 4 -15.82 -13.29 -14.40
CA LEU A 4 -15.52 -12.09 -13.62
C LEU A 4 -16.64 -11.06 -13.85
N ASP A 5 -17.29 -10.63 -12.77
CA ASP A 5 -18.25 -9.53 -12.79
C ASP A 5 -17.67 -8.34 -12.03
N VAL A 6 -17.63 -7.17 -12.66
CA VAL A 6 -16.98 -5.97 -12.12
C VAL A 6 -17.77 -4.72 -12.45
N ARG A 7 -17.83 -3.82 -11.48
CA ARG A 7 -18.35 -2.47 -11.66
C ARG A 7 -17.20 -1.49 -11.47
N ILE A 8 -16.85 -0.79 -12.56
CA ILE A 8 -15.88 0.30 -12.56
C ILE A 8 -16.65 1.60 -12.83
N ALA A 9 -16.42 2.62 -12.01
CA ALA A 9 -17.00 3.94 -12.19
C ALA A 9 -15.96 5.01 -11.87
N ASN A 10 -15.89 6.06 -12.69
CA ASN A 10 -14.92 7.16 -12.54
C ASN A 10 -13.49 6.63 -12.31
N ASN A 11 -13.06 5.68 -13.15
CA ASN A 11 -11.74 5.06 -13.11
C ASN A 11 -11.42 4.25 -11.84
N ARG A 12 -12.44 3.92 -11.03
CA ARG A 12 -12.28 3.19 -9.77
C ARG A 12 -13.09 1.91 -9.77
N LEU A 13 -12.53 0.85 -9.21
CA LEU A 13 -13.31 -0.33 -8.88
C LEU A 13 -14.29 -0.01 -7.74
N VAL A 14 -15.57 -0.20 -8.00
CA VAL A 14 -16.63 -0.10 -6.99
C VAL A 14 -16.82 -1.46 -6.32
N THR A 15 -17.07 -2.49 -7.12
CA THR A 15 -17.27 -3.88 -6.67
C THR A 15 -16.78 -4.85 -7.73
N GLY A 16 -16.43 -6.06 -7.32
CA GLY A 16 -16.27 -7.18 -8.23
C GLY A 16 -16.43 -8.52 -7.53
N GLN A 17 -16.71 -9.54 -8.35
CA GLN A 17 -16.91 -10.90 -7.92
C GLN A 17 -16.33 -11.88 -8.96
N PHE A 18 -15.60 -12.87 -8.48
CA PHE A 18 -15.11 -13.99 -9.25
C PHE A 18 -15.35 -15.29 -8.48
N GLY A 19 -16.44 -15.98 -8.81
CA GLY A 19 -16.86 -17.18 -8.08
C GLY A 19 -17.23 -16.83 -6.64
N ASP A 20 -16.54 -17.44 -5.69
CA ASP A 20 -16.64 -17.20 -4.26
C ASP A 20 -15.80 -16.01 -3.77
N VAL A 21 -14.92 -15.45 -4.60
CA VAL A 21 -14.09 -14.30 -4.24
C VAL A 21 -14.84 -13.00 -4.52
N ARG A 22 -15.04 -12.19 -3.48
CA ARG A 22 -15.60 -10.83 -3.56
C ARG A 22 -14.53 -9.79 -3.23
N PHE A 23 -14.61 -8.64 -3.88
CA PHE A 23 -13.65 -7.57 -3.70
C PHE A 23 -14.28 -6.21 -4.02
N SER A 24 -13.80 -5.18 -3.33
CA SER A 24 -14.35 -3.82 -3.44
C SER A 24 -13.33 -2.82 -2.92
N ASN A 25 -13.62 -1.53 -3.05
CA ASN A 25 -12.83 -0.47 -2.42
C ASN A 25 -11.33 -0.56 -2.73
N TRP A 26 -11.00 -0.85 -3.99
CA TRP A 26 -9.63 -0.72 -4.47
C TRP A 26 -9.32 0.76 -4.73
N GLY A 27 -8.06 1.13 -4.56
CA GLY A 27 -7.65 2.49 -4.80
C GLY A 27 -6.21 2.72 -4.43
N VAL A 28 -5.92 3.95 -4.02
CA VAL A 28 -4.56 4.40 -3.73
C VAL A 28 -4.45 4.96 -2.33
N GLU A 29 -3.25 4.86 -1.79
CA GLU A 29 -2.87 5.46 -0.51
C GLU A 29 -1.49 6.09 -0.62
N CYS A 30 -1.27 7.16 0.12
CA CYS A 30 0.06 7.71 0.37
C CYS A 30 0.07 8.50 1.67
N SER A 31 1.26 8.70 2.23
CA SER A 31 1.39 9.46 3.47
C SER A 31 2.64 10.31 3.51
N ASP A 32 2.50 11.50 4.08
CA ASP A 32 3.63 12.26 4.64
C ASP A 32 3.68 12.03 6.17
N ARG A 33 4.54 12.74 6.89
CA ARG A 33 4.71 12.58 8.35
C ARG A 33 3.42 12.80 9.17
N HIS A 34 2.49 13.62 8.69
CA HIS A 34 1.34 14.10 9.46
C HIS A 34 -0.01 13.80 8.81
N SER A 35 0.00 13.35 7.57
CA SER A 35 -1.18 13.24 6.71
C SER A 35 -1.22 11.88 6.03
N PHE A 36 -2.44 11.40 5.81
CA PHE A 36 -2.71 10.15 5.14
C PHE A 36 -3.81 10.36 4.11
N VAL A 37 -3.48 10.11 2.86
CA VAL A 37 -4.41 10.10 1.74
C VAL A 37 -4.83 8.67 1.49
N THR A 38 -6.13 8.47 1.31
CA THR A 38 -6.71 7.23 0.81
C THR A 38 -7.92 7.59 -0.04
N LEU A 39 -8.14 6.88 -1.14
CA LEU A 39 -9.39 7.00 -1.89
C LEU A 39 -10.48 6.07 -1.33
N THR A 40 -10.11 5.11 -0.48
CA THR A 40 -10.95 3.95 -0.12
C THR A 40 -11.55 4.03 1.28
N ASP A 41 -11.15 5.02 2.06
CA ASP A 41 -11.55 5.23 3.46
C ASP A 41 -11.43 6.73 3.81
N ILE A 42 -11.40 7.08 5.10
CA ILE A 42 -11.28 8.45 5.60
C ILE A 42 -9.82 8.91 5.57
N ALA A 43 -9.55 9.96 4.78
CA ALA A 43 -8.27 10.66 4.80
C ALA A 43 -8.03 11.34 6.16
N ARG A 44 -6.76 11.45 6.58
CA ARG A 44 -6.38 12.09 7.86
C ARG A 44 -5.45 13.26 7.58
N ASN A 45 -5.81 14.44 8.10
CA ASN A 45 -5.08 15.70 7.87
C ASN A 45 -4.78 15.97 6.39
N ALA A 46 -5.64 15.46 5.50
CA ALA A 46 -5.54 15.65 4.07
C ALA A 46 -6.93 15.86 3.50
N HIS A 47 -7.04 16.70 2.48
CA HIS A 47 -8.29 17.00 1.78
C HIS A 47 -8.03 17.18 0.29
N GLN A 48 -9.10 17.09 -0.50
CA GLN A 48 -9.04 17.28 -1.95
C GLN A 48 -9.80 18.53 -2.36
N THR A 49 -9.16 19.37 -3.18
CA THR A 49 -9.76 20.58 -3.79
C THR A 49 -9.38 20.59 -5.26
N ASP A 50 -10.37 20.69 -6.15
CA ASP A 50 -10.16 20.76 -7.61
C ASP A 50 -9.23 19.67 -8.19
N GLY A 51 -9.38 18.43 -7.69
CA GLY A 51 -8.56 17.29 -8.13
C GLY A 51 -7.16 17.22 -7.52
N VAL A 52 -6.78 18.18 -6.68
CA VAL A 52 -5.50 18.24 -5.98
C VAL A 52 -5.66 17.80 -4.53
N TRP A 53 -4.80 16.89 -4.08
CA TRP A 53 -4.68 16.51 -2.68
C TRP A 53 -3.75 17.46 -1.94
N HIS A 54 -4.26 18.01 -0.84
CA HIS A 54 -3.52 18.86 0.09
C HIS A 54 -3.17 18.04 1.32
N LEU A 55 -1.87 17.83 1.55
CA LEU A 55 -1.31 17.20 2.73
C LEU A 55 -0.54 18.27 3.53
N ALA A 56 -0.22 18.00 4.79
CA ALA A 56 0.56 18.90 5.64
C ALA A 56 1.95 19.21 5.06
N GLY A 57 2.56 18.27 4.34
CA GLY A 57 3.89 18.39 3.74
C GLY A 57 3.90 18.98 2.32
N GLY A 58 2.74 19.19 1.68
CA GLY A 58 2.65 19.71 0.32
C GLY A 58 1.45 19.18 -0.46
N ARG A 59 1.42 19.47 -1.76
CA ARG A 59 0.31 19.08 -2.65
C ARG A 59 0.69 18.00 -3.65
N LEU A 60 -0.27 17.10 -3.91
CA LEU A 60 -0.15 16.02 -4.88
C LEU A 60 -1.33 16.06 -5.87
N LYS A 61 -1.05 15.82 -7.14
CA LYS A 61 -2.06 15.33 -8.08
C LYS A 61 -1.99 13.82 -8.10
N ILE A 62 -3.13 13.15 -7.94
CA ILE A 62 -3.20 11.69 -7.93
C ILE A 62 -4.16 11.25 -9.03
N ASP A 63 -3.60 10.61 -10.06
CA ASP A 63 -4.35 10.01 -11.15
C ASP A 63 -4.47 8.51 -10.90
N LEU A 64 -5.69 7.97 -10.95
CA LEU A 64 -5.99 6.55 -10.80
C LEU A 64 -6.81 6.10 -12.00
N GLU A 65 -6.44 4.96 -12.56
CA GLU A 65 -7.12 4.32 -13.65
C GLU A 65 -7.33 2.83 -13.38
N THR A 66 -8.57 2.37 -13.46
CA THR A 66 -8.92 0.95 -13.37
C THR A 66 -9.64 0.54 -14.65
N ARG A 67 -9.17 -0.53 -15.31
CA ARG A 67 -9.76 -1.03 -16.57
C ARG A 67 -9.84 -2.54 -16.55
N LEU A 68 -10.90 -3.08 -17.17
CA LEU A 68 -10.95 -4.48 -17.57
C LEU A 68 -10.27 -4.59 -18.94
N ILE A 69 -9.10 -5.22 -19.00
CA ILE A 69 -8.29 -5.29 -20.23
C ILE A 69 -8.49 -6.62 -20.98
N GLU A 70 -8.89 -7.67 -20.26
CA GLU A 70 -9.33 -8.96 -20.79
C GLU A 70 -10.52 -9.45 -19.93
N PRO A 71 -11.33 -10.43 -20.38
CA PRO A 71 -12.52 -10.88 -19.65
C PRO A 71 -12.28 -11.30 -18.19
N ASP A 72 -11.05 -11.69 -17.85
CA ASP A 72 -10.59 -12.17 -16.55
C ASP A 72 -9.36 -11.38 -16.03
N VAL A 73 -9.06 -10.21 -16.60
CA VAL A 73 -7.90 -9.40 -16.21
C VAL A 73 -8.25 -7.95 -15.97
N LEU A 74 -8.08 -7.50 -14.73
CA LEU A 74 -8.13 -6.09 -14.34
C LEU A 74 -6.73 -5.47 -14.35
N SER A 75 -6.60 -4.25 -14.85
CA SER A 75 -5.41 -3.42 -14.71
C SER A 75 -5.74 -2.17 -13.90
N ILE A 76 -4.82 -1.80 -13.01
CA ILE A 76 -4.91 -0.61 -12.15
C ILE A 76 -3.61 0.16 -12.27
N GLN A 77 -3.70 1.40 -12.71
CA GLN A 77 -2.57 2.30 -12.86
C GLN A 77 -2.77 3.50 -11.94
N ALA A 78 -1.74 3.82 -11.17
CA ALA A 78 -1.72 4.97 -10.29
C ALA A 78 -0.50 5.85 -10.57
N ARG A 79 -0.69 7.16 -10.58
CA ARG A 79 0.37 8.16 -10.67
C ARG A 79 0.19 9.22 -9.60
N PHE A 80 1.26 9.52 -8.88
CA PHE A 80 1.34 10.52 -7.83
C PHE A 80 2.32 11.60 -8.27
N THR A 81 1.82 12.74 -8.72
CA THR A 81 2.63 13.86 -9.21
C THR A 81 2.75 14.93 -8.13
N ALA A 82 3.99 15.25 -7.77
CA ALA A 82 4.28 16.29 -6.78
C ALA A 82 4.07 17.69 -7.38
N LEU A 83 3.20 18.49 -6.76
CA LEU A 83 2.99 19.89 -7.15
C LEU A 83 3.89 20.85 -6.36
N ASP A 84 4.36 20.41 -5.20
CA ASP A 84 5.37 21.03 -4.35
C ASP A 84 6.46 19.99 -4.03
N ASP A 85 7.61 20.42 -3.54
CA ASP A 85 8.58 19.50 -2.94
C ASP A 85 7.97 18.87 -1.69
N ILE A 86 7.79 17.55 -1.68
CA ILE A 86 7.09 16.83 -0.60
C ILE A 86 7.84 15.55 -0.22
N ALA A 87 7.92 15.26 1.09
CA ALA A 87 8.49 14.02 1.59
C ALA A 87 7.38 12.97 1.84
N LEU A 88 7.43 11.84 1.14
CA LEU A 88 6.47 10.74 1.31
C LEU A 88 7.11 9.52 1.98
N GLN A 89 6.31 8.85 2.82
CA GLN A 89 6.62 7.54 3.38
C GLN A 89 6.45 6.43 2.36
N ASP A 90 5.49 6.62 1.44
CA ASP A 90 5.07 5.63 0.45
C ASP A 90 4.11 6.20 -0.61
N ALA A 91 3.95 5.42 -1.68
CA ALA A 91 2.84 5.50 -2.62
C ALA A 91 2.32 4.08 -2.89
N VAL A 92 1.01 3.89 -2.86
CA VAL A 92 0.38 2.56 -2.77
C VAL A 92 -0.77 2.42 -3.75
N VAL A 93 -0.86 1.26 -4.41
CA VAL A 93 -2.11 0.70 -4.94
C VAL A 93 -2.59 -0.37 -3.97
N ARG A 94 -3.77 -0.16 -3.39
CA ARG A 94 -4.39 -1.01 -2.38
C ARG A 94 -5.52 -1.82 -2.99
N LEU A 95 -5.40 -3.13 -2.86
CA LEU A 95 -6.41 -4.12 -3.28
C LEU A 95 -6.98 -4.80 -2.04
N VAL A 96 -8.31 -4.88 -1.98
CA VAL A 96 -9.04 -5.44 -0.85
C VAL A 96 -9.96 -6.54 -1.36
N PHE A 97 -9.88 -7.69 -0.70
CA PHE A 97 -10.68 -8.86 -0.98
C PHE A 97 -11.36 -9.29 0.31
N ASP A 98 -12.63 -9.66 0.22
CA ASP A 98 -13.35 -10.20 1.36
C ASP A 98 -12.72 -11.55 1.73
N ARG A 99 -12.61 -11.84 3.03
CA ARG A 99 -12.09 -13.11 3.52
C ARG A 99 -12.96 -14.29 3.06
N GLN A 100 -14.27 -14.07 2.95
CA GLN A 100 -15.22 -15.10 2.54
C GLN A 100 -14.85 -15.64 1.16
N GLY A 101 -14.84 -16.97 1.01
CA GLY A 101 -14.46 -17.62 -0.24
C GLY A 101 -12.95 -17.69 -0.51
N ILE A 102 -12.09 -17.22 0.39
CA ILE A 102 -10.61 -17.34 0.26
C ILE A 102 -10.06 -18.30 1.30
N ASP A 103 -9.39 -19.38 0.86
CA ASP A 103 -8.72 -20.35 1.73
C ASP A 103 -7.39 -19.78 2.28
N HIS A 104 -6.55 -19.26 1.39
CA HIS A 104 -5.23 -18.77 1.75
C HIS A 104 -4.68 -17.75 0.75
N GLY A 105 -3.70 -16.96 1.20
CA GLY A 105 -2.86 -16.16 0.32
C GLY A 105 -1.44 -16.71 0.25
N VAL A 106 -0.74 -16.41 -0.84
CA VAL A 106 0.65 -16.78 -1.11
C VAL A 106 1.43 -15.53 -1.50
N ILE A 107 2.59 -15.33 -0.88
CA ILE A 107 3.56 -14.30 -1.27
C ILE A 107 4.97 -14.78 -0.95
N ALA A 108 5.92 -14.53 -1.85
CA ALA A 108 7.31 -15.01 -1.72
C ALA A 108 7.38 -16.52 -1.38
N ASP A 109 6.64 -17.33 -2.16
CA ASP A 109 6.51 -18.79 -2.04
C ASP A 109 6.01 -19.31 -0.67
N LYS A 110 5.48 -18.42 0.16
CA LYS A 110 4.95 -18.76 1.48
C LYS A 110 3.44 -18.64 1.51
N LYS A 111 2.80 -19.72 1.98
CA LYS A 111 1.35 -19.82 2.16
C LYS A 111 0.96 -19.31 3.56
N TYR A 112 -0.10 -18.51 3.61
CA TYR A 112 -0.65 -17.94 4.84
C TYR A 112 -2.16 -18.13 4.89
N ARG A 113 -2.66 -18.56 6.05
CA ARG A 113 -4.09 -18.58 6.37
C ARG A 113 -4.52 -17.27 7.01
N HIS A 114 -5.80 -16.94 6.87
CA HIS A 114 -6.36 -15.76 7.52
C HIS A 114 -6.48 -16.02 9.02
N THR A 115 -5.80 -15.21 9.83
CA THR A 115 -5.75 -15.32 11.29
C THR A 115 -6.02 -13.98 11.97
N ASN A 116 -6.44 -12.98 11.20
CA ASN A 116 -6.57 -11.60 11.64
C ASN A 116 -5.29 -11.07 12.33
N SER A 117 -4.12 -11.45 11.80
CA SER A 117 -2.83 -11.16 12.44
C SER A 117 -2.41 -9.70 12.27
N ASP A 118 -2.96 -9.02 11.25
CA ASP A 118 -2.61 -7.66 10.87
C ASP A 118 -1.12 -7.47 10.52
N LYS A 119 -0.43 -8.56 10.16
CA LYS A 119 0.98 -8.55 9.77
C LYS A 119 1.14 -8.21 8.30
N TYR A 120 2.07 -7.33 8.02
CA TYR A 120 2.44 -6.91 6.68
C TYR A 120 3.55 -7.84 6.21
N ARG A 121 3.18 -8.83 5.40
CA ARG A 121 4.14 -9.79 4.83
C ARG A 121 4.79 -9.13 3.61
N LEU A 122 5.68 -8.18 3.87
CA LEU A 122 6.31 -7.30 2.88
C LEU A 122 7.52 -7.98 2.23
N HIS A 123 7.52 -8.03 0.90
CA HIS A 123 8.56 -8.68 0.12
C HIS A 123 8.88 -7.88 -1.15
N SER A 124 10.16 -7.91 -1.57
CA SER A 124 10.60 -7.39 -2.87
C SER A 124 10.33 -8.43 -3.96
N VAL A 125 9.06 -8.71 -4.21
CA VAL A 125 8.57 -9.62 -5.25
C VAL A 125 7.60 -8.85 -6.15
N ASP A 126 7.33 -9.38 -7.32
CA ASP A 126 6.42 -8.81 -8.31
C ASP A 126 5.00 -9.40 -8.25
N HIS A 127 4.76 -10.48 -7.50
CA HIS A 127 3.45 -11.10 -7.45
C HIS A 127 3.03 -11.59 -6.06
N ALA A 128 1.71 -11.69 -5.89
CA ALA A 128 1.04 -12.35 -4.78
C ALA A 128 -0.21 -13.04 -5.30
N GLN A 129 -0.63 -14.10 -4.63
CA GLN A 129 -1.78 -14.90 -5.05
C GLN A 129 -2.77 -15.09 -3.91
N LEU A 130 -4.06 -15.08 -4.22
CA LEU A 130 -5.12 -15.54 -3.33
C LEU A 130 -5.76 -16.79 -3.93
N THR A 131 -5.94 -17.82 -3.13
CA THR A 131 -6.59 -19.07 -3.54
C THR A 131 -7.93 -19.18 -2.86
N SER A 132 -8.97 -19.32 -3.68
CA SER A 132 -10.35 -19.49 -3.25
C SER A 132 -10.61 -20.86 -2.63
N THR A 133 -11.72 -20.99 -1.91
CA THR A 133 -12.16 -22.29 -1.37
C THR A 133 -12.58 -23.25 -2.47
N SER A 134 -12.98 -22.73 -3.64
CA SER A 134 -13.27 -23.51 -4.85
C SER A 134 -12.03 -23.91 -5.67
N GLY A 135 -10.81 -23.59 -5.20
CA GLY A 135 -9.56 -23.93 -5.87
C GLY A 135 -9.15 -23.00 -7.01
N LYS A 136 -9.95 -21.96 -7.31
CA LYS A 136 -9.59 -20.87 -8.23
C LYS A 136 -8.59 -19.90 -7.59
N HIS A 137 -7.89 -19.13 -8.42
CA HIS A 137 -6.83 -18.23 -7.99
C HIS A 137 -7.00 -16.81 -8.53
N VAL A 138 -6.70 -15.83 -7.69
CA VAL A 138 -6.49 -14.43 -8.10
C VAL A 138 -4.99 -14.15 -8.01
N LEU A 139 -4.33 -13.97 -9.16
CA LEU A 139 -2.93 -13.61 -9.24
C LEU A 139 -2.80 -12.10 -9.42
N VAL A 140 -2.20 -11.44 -8.43
CA VAL A 140 -1.88 -10.02 -8.46
C VAL A 140 -0.42 -9.86 -8.86
N THR A 141 -0.16 -9.10 -9.92
CA THR A 141 1.18 -8.84 -10.44
C THR A 141 1.44 -7.33 -10.51
N LEU A 142 2.53 -6.87 -9.89
CA LEU A 142 3.11 -5.56 -10.11
C LEU A 142 3.88 -5.56 -11.42
N LYS A 143 3.27 -4.98 -12.45
CA LYS A 143 3.76 -5.03 -13.83
C LYS A 143 4.81 -3.95 -14.11
N THR A 144 4.53 -2.72 -13.67
CA THR A 144 5.45 -1.59 -13.81
C THR A 144 5.47 -0.77 -12.53
N ALA A 145 6.64 -0.21 -12.23
CA ALA A 145 6.84 0.70 -11.11
C ALA A 145 7.90 1.73 -11.49
N ASP A 146 7.60 3.00 -11.29
CA ASP A 146 8.56 4.10 -11.38
C ASP A 146 8.58 4.83 -10.04
N GLY A 147 9.71 4.70 -9.35
CA GLY A 147 9.96 5.32 -8.06
C GLY A 147 10.74 6.64 -8.13
N ALA A 148 10.91 7.21 -9.32
CA ALA A 148 11.73 8.40 -9.58
C ALA A 148 13.13 8.31 -8.94
N GLU A 149 13.75 7.11 -8.97
CA GLU A 149 15.05 6.78 -8.35
C GLU A 149 15.11 6.93 -6.81
N ARG A 150 14.03 7.39 -6.18
CA ARG A 150 13.94 7.62 -4.74
C ARG A 150 13.15 6.54 -4.02
N PHE A 151 12.39 5.71 -4.74
CA PHE A 151 11.56 4.66 -4.18
C PHE A 151 11.74 3.34 -4.93
N ALA A 152 11.59 2.22 -4.23
CA ALA A 152 11.61 0.88 -4.79
C ALA A 152 10.25 0.19 -4.62
N PRO A 153 9.87 -0.68 -5.58
CA PRO A 153 8.64 -1.46 -5.52
C PRO A 153 8.71 -2.61 -4.53
N TYR A 154 7.60 -2.82 -3.83
CA TYR A 154 7.36 -3.96 -2.95
C TYR A 154 5.90 -4.40 -3.06
N LEU A 155 5.65 -5.69 -2.85
CA LEU A 155 4.32 -6.19 -2.53
C LEU A 155 4.23 -6.59 -1.06
N TYR A 156 3.06 -6.43 -0.48
CA TYR A 156 2.75 -7.13 0.76
C TYR A 156 1.36 -7.75 0.75
N LEU A 157 1.23 -8.86 1.49
CA LEU A 157 -0.03 -9.52 1.80
C LEU A 157 -0.35 -9.37 3.30
N ARG A 158 -1.55 -8.89 3.62
CA ARG A 158 -2.02 -8.66 4.98
C ARG A 158 -3.41 -9.27 5.18
N ASP A 159 -3.59 -9.95 6.29
CA ASP A 159 -4.88 -10.41 6.80
C ASP A 159 -5.33 -9.48 7.92
N ARG A 160 -6.45 -8.78 7.73
CA ARG A 160 -6.99 -7.86 8.73
C ARG A 160 -8.51 -7.93 8.74
N ASP A 161 -9.07 -8.09 9.93
CA ASP A 161 -10.50 -8.19 10.17
C ASP A 161 -11.10 -9.24 9.23
N ASP A 162 -12.12 -8.90 8.44
CA ASP A 162 -12.70 -9.83 7.46
C ASP A 162 -12.17 -9.63 6.04
N HIS A 163 -10.94 -9.15 5.90
CA HIS A 163 -10.34 -8.86 4.60
C HIS A 163 -8.94 -9.45 4.43
N TRP A 164 -8.65 -9.81 3.18
CA TRP A 164 -7.30 -9.91 2.64
C TRP A 164 -6.98 -8.60 1.93
N ILE A 165 -5.77 -8.10 2.17
CA ILE A 165 -5.29 -6.84 1.62
C ILE A 165 -3.96 -7.09 0.93
N ILE A 166 -3.88 -6.77 -0.36
CA ILE A 166 -2.64 -6.78 -1.13
C ILE A 166 -2.30 -5.33 -1.49
N HIS A 167 -1.11 -4.89 -1.11
CA HIS A 167 -0.60 -3.58 -1.53
C HIS A 167 0.56 -3.78 -2.48
N ALA A 168 0.50 -3.13 -3.64
CA ALA A 168 1.69 -2.76 -4.38
C ALA A 168 2.14 -1.38 -3.90
N ARG A 169 3.38 -1.25 -3.47
CA ARG A 169 3.87 -0.08 -2.75
C ARG A 169 5.25 0.33 -3.22
N LEU A 170 5.44 1.63 -3.39
CA LEU A 170 6.74 2.26 -3.52
C LEU A 170 7.22 2.68 -2.12
N LEU A 171 8.40 2.21 -1.73
CA LEU A 171 9.04 2.52 -0.45
C LEU A 171 10.35 3.30 -0.65
N PRO A 172 10.67 4.28 0.21
CA PRO A 172 11.91 5.04 0.13
C PRO A 172 13.17 4.17 0.06
N LEU A 173 14.05 4.51 -0.88
CA LEU A 173 15.39 3.97 -1.03
C LEU A 173 16.43 4.81 -0.29
N GLU A 174 17.60 4.22 -0.04
CA GLU A 174 18.76 5.00 0.41
C GLU A 174 19.33 5.84 -0.73
N PRO A 175 19.86 7.06 -0.46
CA PRO A 175 19.89 7.72 0.85
C PRO A 175 18.52 8.28 1.25
N VAL A 176 18.11 8.05 2.50
CA VAL A 176 16.85 8.58 3.03
C VAL A 176 16.95 10.07 3.43
N ASP A 177 15.96 10.88 3.08
CA ASP A 177 15.97 12.32 3.42
C ASP A 177 15.57 12.57 4.88
N HIS A 178 14.54 11.86 5.34
CA HIS A 178 14.00 11.98 6.69
C HIS A 178 13.68 10.61 7.28
N VAL A 179 13.81 10.51 8.61
CA VAL A 179 13.38 9.33 9.36
C VAL A 179 12.40 9.77 10.42
N TRP A 180 11.18 9.27 10.33
CA TRP A 180 10.16 9.48 11.34
C TRP A 180 10.17 8.30 12.31
N LEU A 181 10.84 8.50 13.45
CA LEU A 181 10.75 7.58 14.58
C LEU A 181 9.58 7.99 15.46
N ARG A 182 8.55 7.15 15.53
CA ARG A 182 7.32 7.43 16.26
C ARG A 182 6.94 6.33 17.22
N TRP A 183 6.25 6.72 18.28
CA TRP A 183 5.45 5.85 19.12
C TRP A 183 4.02 6.39 19.14
N ALA A 184 3.09 5.65 18.57
CA ALA A 184 1.67 5.97 18.62
C ALA A 184 0.86 4.92 19.39
N ASN A 185 -0.23 5.37 19.99
CA ASN A 185 -1.30 4.55 20.56
C ASN A 185 -2.59 5.38 20.59
N ARG A 186 -3.65 4.83 21.19
CA ARG A 186 -4.97 5.51 21.27
C ARG A 186 -4.98 6.85 22.04
N PHE A 187 -3.97 7.11 22.87
CA PHE A 187 -3.90 8.28 23.74
C PHE A 187 -2.93 9.34 23.24
N PHE A 188 -1.85 8.93 22.56
CA PHE A 188 -0.82 9.86 22.12
C PHE A 188 -0.08 9.37 20.89
N THR A 189 0.54 10.33 20.20
CA THR A 189 1.60 10.09 19.22
C THR A 189 2.80 10.93 19.61
N LEU A 190 3.90 10.28 19.95
CA LEU A 190 5.19 10.91 20.25
C LEU A 190 6.15 10.65 19.08
N SER A 191 6.94 11.66 18.75
CA SER A 191 7.99 11.56 17.73
C SER A 191 9.33 11.93 18.34
N ALA A 192 10.38 11.18 18.00
CA ALA A 192 11.73 11.57 18.37
C ALA A 192 12.18 12.81 17.56
N PRO A 193 13.11 13.62 18.08
CA PRO A 193 13.79 14.64 17.31
C PRO A 193 14.50 14.04 16.09
N ASP A 194 14.53 14.77 14.98
CA ASP A 194 15.08 14.28 13.71
C ASP A 194 16.56 13.85 13.82
N CYS A 195 17.36 14.52 14.66
CA CYS A 195 18.76 14.16 14.88
C CYS A 195 18.90 12.77 15.52
N LEU A 196 18.09 12.47 16.54
CA LEU A 196 18.07 11.17 17.21
C LEU A 196 17.54 10.08 16.28
N ALA A 197 16.48 10.38 15.53
CA ALA A 197 15.93 9.45 14.55
C ALA A 197 16.96 9.07 13.47
N ARG A 198 17.72 10.04 12.96
CA ARG A 198 18.82 9.76 12.00
C ARG A 198 19.95 8.97 12.63
N LEU A 199 20.38 9.32 13.85
CA LEU A 199 21.43 8.59 14.55
C LEU A 199 21.07 7.11 14.73
N LEU A 200 19.85 6.83 15.19
CA LEU A 200 19.34 5.46 15.36
C LEU A 200 19.13 4.74 14.03
N TRP A 201 18.86 5.47 12.94
CA TRP A 201 18.74 4.88 11.60
C TRP A 201 20.09 4.47 10.99
N HIS A 202 21.14 5.24 11.26
CA HIS A 202 22.48 4.92 10.76
C HIS A 202 23.11 3.71 11.45
N PHE A 203 22.68 3.40 12.68
CA PHE A 203 23.10 2.18 13.36
C PHE A 203 22.30 0.97 12.85
N GLY A 204 22.94 0.15 12.01
CA GLY A 204 22.29 -0.97 11.29
C GLY A 204 21.41 -1.89 12.15
N PRO A 205 21.85 -2.33 13.34
CA PRO A 205 21.02 -3.16 14.22
C PRO A 205 19.73 -2.48 14.67
N THR A 206 19.78 -1.21 15.09
CA THR A 206 18.57 -0.47 15.53
C THR A 206 17.66 -0.16 14.37
N ARG A 207 18.21 0.18 13.20
CA ARG A 207 17.42 0.29 11.97
C ARG A 207 16.66 -1.00 11.70
N ASN A 208 17.33 -2.14 11.64
CA ASN A 208 16.70 -3.41 11.33
C ASN A 208 15.65 -3.82 12.38
N PHE A 209 15.83 -3.43 13.64
CA PHE A 209 14.84 -3.66 14.68
C PHE A 209 13.62 -2.74 14.56
N LEU A 210 13.85 -1.43 14.45
CA LEU A 210 12.80 -0.41 14.48
C LEU A 210 12.05 -0.25 13.15
N TRP A 211 12.67 -0.65 12.04
CA TRP A 211 12.11 -0.49 10.72
C TRP A 211 10.78 -1.23 10.61
N ARG A 212 9.70 -0.43 10.50
CA ARG A 212 8.32 -0.90 10.33
C ARG A 212 7.94 -2.00 11.33
N LEU A 213 8.39 -1.88 12.57
CA LEU A 213 8.29 -2.93 13.58
C LEU A 213 6.84 -3.35 13.86
N ARG A 214 5.92 -2.38 13.98
CA ARG A 214 4.48 -2.67 14.12
C ARG A 214 3.91 -3.43 12.93
N GLU A 215 4.32 -3.07 11.71
CA GLU A 215 3.86 -3.73 10.49
C GLU A 215 4.32 -5.20 10.47
N ARG A 216 5.53 -5.49 10.95
CA ARG A 216 6.09 -6.85 11.03
C ARG A 216 5.47 -7.69 12.14
N MET A 217 5.27 -7.11 13.32
CA MET A 217 4.80 -7.83 14.51
C MET A 217 3.28 -8.02 14.53
N GLY A 218 2.52 -7.16 13.86
CA GLY A 218 1.08 -7.28 13.71
C GLY A 218 0.27 -6.71 14.87
N ARG A 219 -1.00 -7.11 14.96
CA ARG A 219 -2.08 -6.45 15.71
C ARG A 219 -1.75 -6.09 17.16
N ASN A 220 -1.03 -6.96 17.86
CA ASN A 220 -0.82 -6.87 19.30
C ASN A 220 0.46 -6.11 19.70
N TRP A 221 1.19 -5.56 18.73
CA TRP A 221 2.42 -4.82 19.02
C TRP A 221 2.13 -3.31 19.15
N PRO A 222 2.83 -2.56 20.02
CA PRO A 222 2.71 -1.10 20.07
C PRO A 222 3.02 -0.43 18.72
N GLU A 223 2.46 0.74 18.40
CA GLU A 223 2.86 1.45 17.17
C GLU A 223 4.18 2.21 17.34
N PHE A 224 5.22 1.48 17.72
CA PHE A 224 6.58 2.00 17.78
C PHE A 224 7.36 1.54 16.56
N GLN A 225 7.83 2.47 15.74
CA GLN A 225 8.53 2.17 14.49
C GLN A 225 9.29 3.37 13.91
N ALA A 226 10.36 3.07 13.17
CA ALA A 226 11.05 4.00 12.30
C ALA A 226 10.50 3.86 10.88
N ILE A 227 10.11 4.99 10.29
CA ILE A 227 9.59 5.07 8.92
C ILE A 227 10.46 6.05 8.12
N PRO A 228 11.12 5.60 7.05
CA PRO A 228 11.86 6.50 6.16
C PRO A 228 10.91 7.33 5.31
N LEU A 229 11.34 8.52 4.91
CA LEU A 229 10.65 9.38 3.94
C LEU A 229 11.66 9.93 2.96
N ASN A 230 11.28 9.94 1.68
CA ASN A 230 12.06 10.59 0.62
C ASN A 230 11.27 11.72 -0.02
N LYS A 231 12.00 12.78 -0.34
CA LYS A 231 11.51 13.93 -1.07
C LYS A 231 11.30 13.57 -2.53
N ILE A 232 10.14 13.96 -3.03
CA ILE A 232 9.79 14.01 -4.44
C ILE A 232 9.77 15.50 -4.79
N ARG A 233 10.55 15.89 -5.79
CA ARG A 233 10.62 17.28 -6.22
C ARG A 233 9.37 17.65 -7.00
N ARG A 234 9.00 18.93 -6.97
CA ARG A 234 7.94 19.48 -7.81
C ARG A 234 8.13 19.04 -9.27
N GLY A 235 7.04 18.52 -9.85
CA GLY A 235 7.00 18.00 -11.22
C GLY A 235 7.42 16.53 -11.37
N GLN A 236 8.09 15.94 -10.39
CA GLN A 236 8.36 14.50 -10.40
C GLN A 236 7.09 13.71 -10.08
N SER A 237 7.06 12.46 -10.55
CA SER A 237 5.94 11.55 -10.33
C SER A 237 6.42 10.20 -9.87
N LEU A 238 5.62 9.55 -9.03
CA LEU A 238 5.71 8.12 -8.76
C LEU A 238 4.60 7.39 -9.50
N SER A 239 4.85 6.21 -10.04
CA SER A 239 3.78 5.42 -10.68
C SER A 239 3.88 3.92 -10.45
N LEU A 240 2.72 3.27 -10.43
CA LEU A 240 2.54 1.84 -10.23
C LEU A 240 1.48 1.32 -11.21
N GLU A 241 1.73 0.18 -11.84
CA GLU A 241 0.73 -0.60 -12.58
C GLU A 241 0.62 -1.99 -12.00
N VAL A 242 -0.59 -2.39 -11.63
CA VAL A 242 -0.91 -3.71 -11.09
C VAL A 242 -1.94 -4.38 -11.98
N THR A 243 -1.70 -5.65 -12.31
CA THR A 243 -2.69 -6.50 -12.98
C THR A 243 -3.21 -7.56 -12.03
N CYS A 244 -4.50 -7.88 -12.13
CA CYS A 244 -5.15 -8.97 -11.39
C CYS A 244 -5.74 -9.95 -12.40
N HIS A 245 -5.20 -11.17 -12.43
CA HIS A 245 -5.70 -12.27 -13.26
C HIS A 245 -6.60 -13.18 -12.42
N PHE A 246 -7.79 -13.47 -12.91
CA PHE A 246 -8.81 -14.26 -12.22
C PHE A 246 -8.97 -15.62 -12.92
N ARG A 247 -8.35 -16.68 -12.40
CA ARG A 247 -8.25 -18.00 -13.05
C ARG A 247 -8.94 -19.11 -12.25
#